data_AF-A0AAU9L2Z6-F1
#
_entry.id   AF-A0AAU9L2Z6-F1
#
_cell.length_a   1.000
_cell.length_b   1.000
_cell.length_c   1.000
_cell.angle_alpha   90.00
_cell.angle_beta   90.00
_cell.angle_gamma   90.00
#
_symmetry.space_group_name_H-M   'P 1'
#
loop_
_entity.id
_entity.type
_entity.pdbx_description
1 polymer ?
#
loop_
_entity_poly.entity_id
_entity_poly.type
_entity_poly.pdbx_seq_one_letter_code
_entity_poly.pdbx_strand_id
1 'polypeptide(L)'
;MAQYGKASYWDERYTKDSEQFDWYQRYDGLKQLLNQYVKKTDCILMAGAGNSRLSEEMVNDGYEKLMNVDVFCLLVVNNHVTRE
;
A
#
# COMPACT_ATOMS: atom_id res chain seq x y z
N MET A 1 4.15 24.89 -5.40
CA MET A 1 4.11 23.85 -4.34
C MET A 1 3.13 22.78 -4.75
N ALA A 2 3.45 21.49 -4.55
CA ALA A 2 2.50 20.42 -4.79
C ALA A 2 1.27 20.52 -3.87
N GLN A 3 0.09 20.17 -4.36
CA GLN A 3 -1.18 20.29 -3.64
C GLN A 3 -1.63 18.94 -3.11
N TYR A 4 -0.83 18.34 -2.22
CA TYR A 4 -1.05 16.97 -1.71
C TYR A 4 -2.41 16.74 -1.05
N GLY A 5 -3.09 17.79 -0.57
CA GLY A 5 -4.43 17.71 0.02
C GLY A 5 -5.58 17.62 -0.98
N LYS A 6 -5.35 17.70 -2.30
CA LYS A 6 -6.40 17.63 -3.32
C LYS A 6 -6.41 16.28 -4.02
N ALA A 7 -7.60 15.67 -4.15
CA ALA A 7 -7.75 14.42 -4.87
C ALA A 7 -7.25 14.52 -6.34
N SER A 8 -7.60 15.61 -7.02
CA SER A 8 -7.18 15.83 -8.41
C SER A 8 -5.66 15.81 -8.63
N TYR A 9 -4.86 16.18 -7.62
CA TYR A 9 -3.42 16.16 -7.73
C TYR A 9 -2.89 14.76 -7.96
N TRP A 10 -3.43 13.76 -7.27
CA TRP A 10 -2.90 12.42 -7.42
C TRP A 10 -3.61 11.59 -8.49
N ASP A 11 -4.85 11.91 -8.85
CA ASP A 11 -5.44 11.41 -10.10
C ASP A 11 -4.50 11.75 -11.28
N GLU A 12 -4.02 12.99 -11.33
CA GLU A 12 -3.04 13.43 -12.33
C GLU A 12 -1.70 12.71 -12.17
N ARG A 13 -1.18 12.58 -10.94
CA ARG A 13 0.12 11.91 -10.69
C ARG A 13 0.11 10.46 -11.16
N TYR A 14 -0.87 9.67 -10.75
CA TYR A 14 -0.93 8.25 -11.07
C TYR A 14 -1.35 7.97 -12.52
N THR A 15 -1.99 8.94 -13.20
CA THR A 15 -2.22 8.85 -14.65
C THR A 15 -0.94 9.07 -15.46
N LYS A 16 -0.07 9.98 -14.99
CA LYS A 16 1.18 10.33 -15.71
C LYS A 16 2.35 9.41 -15.40
N ASP A 17 2.37 8.88 -14.19
CA ASP A 17 3.50 8.13 -13.63
C ASP A 17 2.97 6.79 -13.10
N SER A 18 3.11 5.75 -13.91
CA SER A 18 2.64 4.40 -13.61
C SER A 18 3.65 3.57 -12.83
N GLU A 19 4.86 4.10 -12.60
CA GLU A 19 5.89 3.38 -11.85
C GLU A 19 5.52 3.31 -10.37
N GLN A 20 5.68 2.11 -9.79
CA GLN A 20 5.42 1.89 -8.38
C GLN A 20 6.38 2.71 -7.52
N PHE A 21 5.82 3.49 -6.59
CA PHE A 21 6.58 4.47 -5.83
C PHE A 21 6.33 4.37 -4.33
N ASP A 22 7.41 4.45 -3.56
CA ASP A 22 7.37 4.55 -2.10
C ASP A 22 7.87 5.93 -1.65
N TRP A 23 7.03 6.65 -0.92
CA TRP A 23 7.34 8.00 -0.44
C TRP A 23 8.49 8.06 0.56
N TYR A 24 8.68 7.00 1.34
CA TYR A 24 9.66 6.99 2.42
C TYR A 24 10.64 5.82 2.32
N GLN A 25 10.16 4.60 2.53
CA GLN A 25 11.00 3.40 2.58
C GLN A 25 10.29 2.24 1.88
N ARG A 26 11.10 1.35 1.29
CA ARG A 26 10.65 0.03 0.79
C ARG A 26 10.41 -0.92 1.98
N TYR A 27 9.72 -2.04 1.73
CA TYR A 27 9.42 -3.01 2.78
C TYR A 27 10.67 -3.47 3.53
N ASP A 28 11.78 -3.74 2.82
CA ASP A 28 13.03 -4.21 3.43
C ASP A 28 13.55 -3.29 4.55
N GLY A 29 13.39 -1.97 4.39
CA GLY A 29 13.80 -0.97 5.38
C GLY A 29 12.89 -0.94 6.61
N LEU A 30 11.64 -1.40 6.48
CA LEU A 30 10.64 -1.42 7.55
C LEU A 30 10.43 -2.81 8.15
N LYS A 31 10.85 -3.87 7.46
CA LYS A 31 10.55 -5.27 7.75
C LYS A 31 10.86 -5.65 9.19
N GLN A 32 12.05 -5.30 9.69
CA GLN A 32 12.44 -5.65 11.06
C GLN A 32 11.50 -5.01 12.10
N LEU A 33 11.14 -3.73 11.90
CA LEU A 33 10.26 -3.01 12.79
C LEU A 33 8.83 -3.56 12.72
N LEU A 34 8.32 -3.80 11.50
CA LEU A 34 6.99 -4.36 11.30
C LEU A 34 6.86 -5.75 11.92
N ASN A 35 7.87 -6.61 11.76
CA ASN A 35 7.88 -7.95 12.36
C ASN A 35 7.97 -7.92 13.90
N GLN A 36 8.48 -6.84 14.49
CA GLN A 36 8.55 -6.68 15.94
C GLN A 36 7.19 -6.33 16.55
N TYR A 37 6.37 -5.54 15.85
CA TYR A 37 5.16 -4.95 16.42
C TYR A 37 3.84 -5.41 15.78
N VAL A 38 3.89 -6.02 14.60
CA VAL A 38 2.71 -6.44 13.85
C VAL A 38 2.77 -7.94 13.60
N LYS A 39 1.75 -8.66 14.06
CA LYS A 39 1.65 -10.10 13.83
C LYS A 39 1.16 -10.36 12.41
N LYS A 40 1.58 -11.49 11.86
CA LYS A 40 1.16 -11.92 10.51
C LYS A 40 -0.35 -12.08 10.37
N THR A 41 -1.05 -12.39 11.47
CA THR A 41 -2.50 -12.64 11.53
C THR A 41 -3.34 -11.39 11.85
N ASP A 42 -2.70 -10.26 12.15
CA ASP A 42 -3.39 -9.01 12.47
C ASP A 42 -4.14 -8.48 11.25
N CYS A 43 -5.26 -7.80 11.49
CA CYS A 43 -5.98 -7.06 10.45
C CYS A 43 -5.31 -5.70 10.24
N ILE A 44 -4.69 -5.50 9.07
CA ILE A 44 -3.89 -4.33 8.76
C ILE A 44 -4.63 -3.45 7.74
N LEU A 45 -4.76 -2.16 8.05
CA LEU A 45 -5.27 -1.14 7.13
C LEU A 45 -4.12 -0.27 6.64
N MET A 46 -3.90 -0.26 5.33
CA MET A 46 -2.94 0.60 4.64
C MET A 46 -3.67 1.84 4.13
N ALA A 47 -3.62 2.93 4.89
CA ALA A 47 -4.27 4.18 4.54
C ALA A 47 -3.34 5.06 3.67
N GLY A 48 -3.84 5.49 2.50
CA GLY A 48 -3.02 6.20 1.52
C GLY A 48 -2.00 5.27 0.86
N ALA A 49 -2.42 4.05 0.51
CA ALA A 49 -1.53 3.03 -0.03
C ALA A 49 -0.87 3.43 -1.36
N GLY A 50 -1.52 4.30 -2.14
CA GLY A 50 -1.10 4.73 -3.45
C GLY A 50 -0.81 3.54 -4.37
N ASN A 51 0.30 3.62 -5.09
CA ASN A 51 0.84 2.53 -5.90
C ASN A 51 2.09 1.89 -5.25
N SER A 52 2.21 1.98 -3.92
CA SER A 52 3.30 1.38 -3.15
C SER A 52 3.30 -0.15 -3.27
N ARG A 53 4.50 -0.76 -3.25
CA ARG A 53 4.66 -2.22 -3.15
C ARG A 53 4.61 -2.74 -1.72
N LEU A 54 4.57 -1.86 -0.73
CA LEU A 54 4.72 -2.22 0.67
C LEU A 54 3.72 -3.31 1.09
N SER A 55 2.44 -3.17 0.72
CA SER A 55 1.42 -4.15 1.07
C SER A 55 1.56 -5.47 0.30
N GLU A 56 1.99 -5.44 -0.95
CA GLU A 56 2.30 -6.64 -1.75
C GLU A 56 3.46 -7.42 -1.12
N GLU A 57 4.55 -6.73 -0.77
CA GLU A 57 5.74 -7.32 -0.17
C GLU A 57 5.46 -7.86 1.25
N MET A 58 4.58 -7.20 2.01
CA MET A 58 4.07 -7.73 3.28
C MET A 58 3.27 -9.03 3.09
N VAL A 59 2.37 -9.09 2.10
CA VAL A 59 1.64 -10.33 1.79
C VAL A 59 2.61 -11.46 1.43
N ASN A 60 3.62 -11.17 0.59
CA ASN A 60 4.66 -12.13 0.22
C ASN A 60 5.49 -12.62 1.43
N ASP A 61 5.64 -11.79 2.46
CA ASP A 61 6.29 -12.12 3.72
C ASP A 61 5.35 -12.78 4.76
N GLY A 62 4.13 -13.14 4.34
CA GLY A 62 3.18 -13.95 5.11
C GLY A 62 2.16 -13.17 5.94
N TYR A 63 2.04 -11.85 5.77
CA TYR A 63 0.92 -11.11 6.37
C TYR A 63 -0.40 -11.48 5.67
N GLU A 64 -1.42 -11.83 6.46
CA GLU A 64 -2.60 -12.52 5.95
C GLU A 64 -3.75 -11.57 5.57
N LYS A 65 -3.94 -10.50 6.34
CA LYS A 65 -5.14 -9.65 6.27
C LYS A 65 -4.73 -8.20 6.07
N LEU A 66 -4.62 -7.78 4.81
CA LEU A 66 -4.34 -6.38 4.46
C LEU A 66 -5.48 -5.79 3.64
N MET A 67 -5.87 -4.57 4.00
CA MET A 67 -6.80 -3.75 3.24
C MET A 67 -6.10 -2.46 2.83
N ASN A 68 -6.07 -2.17 1.54
CA ASN A 68 -5.54 -0.90 1.02
C ASN A 68 -6.70 0.06 0.78
N VAL A 69 -6.56 1.31 1.25
CA VAL A 69 -7.50 2.40 0.96
C VAL A 69 -6.74 3.62 0.49
N ASP A 70 -7.30 4.32 -0.50
CA ASP A 70 -6.76 5.58 -1.00
C ASP A 70 -7.89 6.52 -1.47
N VAL A 71 -7.58 7.82 -1.56
CA VAL A 71 -8.49 8.90 -1.95
C VAL A 71 -8.70 8.96 -3.46
N PHE A 72 -7.87 8.26 -4.25
CA PHE A 72 -8.02 8.18 -5.71
C PHE A 72 -9.11 7.20 -6.13
N CYS A 73 -9.88 7.61 -7.12
CA CYS A 73 -11.07 6.89 -7.59
C CYS A 73 -10.74 5.52 -8.24
N LEU A 74 -9.47 5.20 -8.46
CA LEU A 74 -9.03 3.97 -9.11
C LEU A 74 -7.73 3.49 -8.47
N LEU A 75 -7.81 2.55 -7.52
CA LEU A 75 -6.81 1.50 -7.26
C LEU A 75 -7.38 0.50 -6.24
N VAL A 76 -8.30 -0.35 -6.69
CA VAL A 76 -8.70 -1.55 -5.95
C VAL A 76 -7.76 -2.68 -6.37
N VAL A 77 -6.75 -2.98 -5.55
CA VAL A 77 -6.06 -4.27 -5.66
C VAL A 77 -6.92 -5.31 -4.93
N ASN A 78 -7.82 -5.95 -5.67
CA ASN A 78 -8.54 -7.12 -5.19
C ASN A 78 -7.58 -8.32 -5.16
N ASN A 79 -6.83 -8.49 -4.08
CA ASN A 79 -6.21 -9.78 -3.76
C ASN A 79 -7.15 -10.56 -2.86
N HIS A 80 -8.25 -11.05 -3.45
CA HIS A 80 -8.98 -12.17 -2.86
C HIS A 80 -8.12 -13.42 -3.04
N VAL A 81 -7.38 -13.82 -2.02
CA VAL A 81 -6.92 -15.21 -1.90
C VAL A 81 -8.03 -15.97 -1.19
N THR A 82 -9.07 -16.37 -1.93
CA THR A 82 -9.94 -17.46 -1.51
C THR A 82 -9.16 -18.76 -1.72
N ARG A 83 -8.65 -19.34 -0.63
CA ARG A 83 -8.24 -20.75 -0.63
C ARG A 83 -9.51 -21.59 -0.61
N GLU A 84 -9.77 -22.31 -1.70
CA GLU A 84 -10.44 -23.61 -1.64
C GLU A 84 -9.41 -24.70 -1.33
#